data_AF-A0A7U6QZ00-F1
#
_entry.id   AF-A0A7U6QZ00-F1
#
_cell.length_a   1.000
_cell.length_b   1.000
_cell.length_c   1.000
_cell.angle_alpha   90.00
_cell.angle_beta   90.00
_cell.angle_gamma   90.00
#
_symmetry.space_group_name_H-M   'P 1'
#
loop_
_entity.id
_entity.type
_entity.pdbx_description
1 polymer ?
#
loop_
_entity_poly.entity_id
_entity_poly.type
_entity_poly.pdbx_seq_one_letter_code
_entity_poly.pdbx_strand_id
1 'polypeptide(L)'
;MVQLNVDYLRENAEEYLTDDEKFMELLYSISDRSGIEKLLKMRFISGGAVPLRDILKETWKTKEELANYKFKFRKYGDKPNEKETEDNIVRELPMSYVYEGSFLGWENERCSYDYNDYQYTNYHGNNSDAKWYSIDGHYNLKIEKTGEIYLKMRWYYQYSDNNNDKGNGYYTFKIDLNDTLNFMNFLIDLIYEKNAKSAEVKNYFGDIY
;
A
#
# COMPACT_ATOMS: atom_id res chain seq x y z
N MET A 1 -0.76 -11.34 24.51
CA MET A 1 -0.51 -9.96 24.05
C MET A 1 0.90 -9.59 24.45
N VAL A 2 1.67 -8.99 23.55
CA VAL A 2 3.09 -8.68 23.81
C VAL A 2 3.28 -7.17 23.77
N GLN A 3 3.86 -6.61 24.83
CA GLN A 3 4.42 -5.26 24.78
C GLN A 3 5.73 -5.33 24.00
N LEU A 4 5.91 -4.46 23.02
CA LEU A 4 7.08 -4.54 22.16
C LEU A 4 8.38 -4.32 22.95
N ASN A 5 9.20 -5.37 23.08
CA ASN A 5 10.53 -5.26 23.64
C ASN A 5 11.53 -4.88 22.53
N VAL A 6 11.95 -3.61 22.53
CA VAL A 6 12.84 -3.04 21.52
C VAL A 6 14.22 -3.70 21.52
N ASP A 7 14.72 -4.14 22.68
CA ASP A 7 16.03 -4.78 22.78
C ASP A 7 15.99 -6.19 22.15
N TYR A 8 14.94 -6.96 22.43
CA TYR A 8 14.70 -8.26 21.79
C TYR A 8 14.54 -8.14 20.28
N LEU A 9 13.79 -7.14 19.80
CA LEU A 9 13.67 -6.91 18.36
C LEU A 9 14.95 -6.45 17.72
N ARG A 10 15.82 -5.72 18.43
CA ARG A 10 17.11 -5.32 17.89
C ARG A 10 18.03 -6.52 17.67
N GLU A 11 17.98 -7.49 18.57
CA GLU A 11 18.76 -8.74 18.48
C GLU A 11 18.21 -9.71 17.42
N ASN A 12 16.91 -9.66 17.14
CA ASN A 12 16.23 -10.52 16.14
C ASN A 12 15.70 -9.71 14.93
N ALA A 13 16.27 -8.53 14.69
CA ALA A 13 15.74 -7.56 13.72
C ALA A 13 15.67 -8.13 12.31
N GLU A 14 16.68 -8.90 11.92
CA GLU A 14 16.73 -9.51 10.59
C GLU A 14 15.57 -10.48 10.37
N GLU A 15 15.23 -11.30 11.37
CA GLU A 15 14.14 -12.27 11.28
C GLU A 15 12.77 -11.61 11.09
N TYR A 16 12.46 -10.55 11.84
CA TYR A 16 11.13 -9.93 11.84
C TYR A 16 10.99 -8.72 10.91
N LEU A 17 12.09 -8.11 10.47
CA LEU A 17 12.07 -6.92 9.61
C LEU A 17 12.43 -7.21 8.15
N THR A 18 12.80 -8.44 7.80
CA THR A 18 13.00 -8.85 6.40
C THR A 18 11.90 -9.79 5.90
N ASP A 19 11.44 -10.71 6.74
CA ASP A 19 10.35 -11.64 6.42
C ASP A 19 8.99 -10.96 6.57
N ASP A 20 8.13 -11.02 5.54
CA ASP A 20 6.80 -10.37 5.55
C ASP A 20 5.80 -11.11 6.46
N GLU A 21 5.87 -12.45 6.53
CA GLU A 21 4.96 -13.26 7.34
C GLU A 21 5.24 -13.04 8.82
N LYS A 22 6.51 -13.14 9.23
CA LYS A 22 6.92 -12.88 10.63
C LYS A 22 6.68 -11.44 11.04
N PHE A 23 6.87 -10.49 10.13
CA PHE A 23 6.55 -9.09 10.37
C PHE A 23 5.06 -8.92 10.68
N MET A 24 4.17 -9.49 9.86
CA MET A 24 2.73 -9.41 10.05
C MET A 24 2.29 -10.12 11.33
N GLU A 25 2.82 -11.31 11.62
CA GLU A 25 2.55 -12.03 12.87
C GLU A 25 2.89 -11.17 14.09
N LEU A 26 4.09 -10.58 14.11
CA LEU A 26 4.51 -9.69 15.18
C LEU A 26 3.63 -8.44 15.25
N LEU A 27 3.32 -7.80 14.12
CA LEU A 27 2.49 -6.60 14.03
C LEU A 27 1.11 -6.81 14.68
N TYR A 28 0.48 -7.97 14.45
CA TYR A 28 -0.81 -8.31 15.05
C TYR A 28 -0.74 -8.88 16.48
N SER A 29 0.46 -9.12 17.00
CA SER A 29 0.68 -9.54 18.40
C SER A 29 0.83 -8.38 19.40
N ILE A 30 1.15 -7.19 18.89
CA ILE A 30 1.45 -6.01 19.69
C ILE A 30 0.17 -5.42 20.29
N SER A 31 0.17 -5.21 21.59
CA SER A 31 -1.01 -4.73 22.32
C SER A 31 -1.17 -3.22 22.36
N ASP A 32 -0.11 -2.46 22.14
CA ASP A 32 -0.11 -1.01 22.31
C ASP A 32 0.20 -0.26 21.01
N ARG A 33 -0.46 0.89 20.85
CA ARG A 33 -0.33 1.75 19.67
C ARG A 33 1.12 2.20 19.42
N SER A 34 1.89 2.47 20.49
CA SER A 34 3.28 2.93 20.37
C SER A 34 4.21 1.82 19.86
N GLY A 35 3.98 0.58 20.26
CA GLY A 35 4.67 -0.59 19.73
C GLY A 35 4.43 -0.76 18.23
N ILE A 36 3.18 -0.64 17.78
CA ILE A 36 2.82 -0.70 16.35
C ILE A 36 3.58 0.38 15.57
N GLU A 37 3.55 1.62 16.06
CA GLU A 37 4.28 2.74 15.45
C GLU A 37 5.79 2.46 15.36
N LYS A 38 6.40 1.97 16.44
CA LYS A 38 7.84 1.64 16.48
C LYS A 38 8.19 0.54 15.49
N LEU A 39 7.40 -0.52 15.43
CA LEU A 39 7.64 -1.64 14.51
C LEU A 39 7.53 -1.19 13.05
N LEU A 40 6.52 -0.41 12.69
CA LEU A 40 6.38 0.15 11.35
C LEU A 40 7.59 1.02 10.98
N LYS A 41 8.03 1.91 11.90
CA LYS A 41 9.23 2.73 11.70
C LYS A 41 10.48 1.88 11.49
N MET A 42 10.67 0.83 12.29
CA MET A 42 11.80 -0.09 12.14
C MET A 42 11.77 -0.82 10.80
N ARG A 43 10.61 -1.31 10.37
CA ARG A 43 10.43 -1.96 9.05
C ARG A 43 10.85 -1.00 7.93
N PHE A 44 10.34 0.22 7.93
CA PHE A 44 10.73 1.23 6.94
C PHE A 44 12.22 1.57 6.95
N ILE A 45 12.82 1.80 8.13
CA ILE A 45 14.25 2.17 8.24
C ILE A 45 15.17 1.02 7.82
N SER A 46 14.75 -0.22 8.05
CA SER A 46 15.48 -1.42 7.57
C SER A 46 15.38 -1.65 6.06
N GLY A 47 14.57 -0.85 5.35
CA GLY A 47 14.31 -1.01 3.91
C GLY A 47 13.20 -2.03 3.60
N GLY A 48 12.60 -2.64 4.62
CA GLY A 48 11.46 -3.52 4.49
C GLY A 48 10.21 -2.79 3.98
N ALA A 49 9.39 -3.50 3.23
CA ALA A 49 8.09 -3.00 2.79
C ALA A 49 7.02 -3.20 3.86
N VAL A 50 6.00 -2.35 3.85
CA VAL A 50 4.76 -2.55 4.62
C VAL A 50 3.63 -2.92 3.65
N PRO A 51 3.09 -4.15 3.69
CA PRO A 51 2.09 -4.63 2.74
C PRO A 51 0.70 -4.05 3.04
N LEU A 52 0.43 -2.85 2.54
CA LEU A 52 -0.76 -2.08 2.89
C LEU A 52 -2.06 -2.85 2.62
N ARG A 53 -2.18 -3.49 1.45
CA ARG A 53 -3.41 -4.20 1.09
C ARG A 53 -3.70 -5.37 2.02
N ASP A 54 -2.67 -6.09 2.42
CA ASP A 54 -2.84 -7.23 3.32
C ASP A 54 -3.23 -6.76 4.71
N ILE A 55 -2.64 -5.67 5.20
CA ILE A 55 -3.08 -5.01 6.43
C ILE A 55 -4.56 -4.64 6.36
N LEU A 56 -5.01 -4.00 5.27
CA LEU A 56 -6.42 -3.62 5.11
C LEU A 56 -7.34 -4.84 5.17
N LYS A 57 -6.96 -5.98 4.55
CA LYS A 57 -7.75 -7.22 4.55
C LYS A 57 -7.92 -7.83 5.94
N GLU A 58 -6.92 -7.67 6.80
CA GLU A 58 -6.98 -8.18 8.17
C GLU A 58 -7.85 -7.32 9.09
N THR A 59 -8.14 -6.05 8.75
CA THR A 59 -8.75 -5.09 9.69
C THR A 59 -10.26 -5.22 9.88
N TRP A 60 -10.88 -6.19 9.19
CA TRP A 60 -12.34 -6.45 9.19
C TRP A 60 -13.22 -5.26 8.77
N LYS A 61 -12.62 -4.19 8.21
CA LYS A 61 -13.35 -3.05 7.67
C LYS A 61 -14.00 -3.42 6.35
N THR A 62 -15.20 -2.88 6.10
CA THR A 62 -15.84 -3.01 4.80
C THR A 62 -15.20 -2.10 3.77
N LYS A 63 -15.46 -2.37 2.49
CA LYS A 63 -15.03 -1.50 1.40
C LYS A 63 -15.58 -0.09 1.56
N GLU A 64 -16.82 0.05 2.01
CA GLU A 64 -17.50 1.33 2.21
C GLU A 64 -16.85 2.14 3.34
N GLU A 65 -16.48 1.48 4.45
CA GLU A 65 -15.73 2.11 5.54
C GLU A 65 -14.36 2.62 5.03
N LEU A 66 -13.65 1.78 4.28
CA LEU A 66 -12.34 2.11 3.71
C LEU A 66 -12.41 3.20 2.63
N ALA A 67 -13.54 3.39 1.97
CA ALA A 67 -13.70 4.46 0.96
C ALA A 67 -13.64 5.87 1.56
N ASN A 68 -13.93 6.01 2.87
CA ASN A 68 -13.88 7.29 3.58
C ASN A 68 -12.46 7.71 3.96
N TYR A 69 -11.50 6.78 3.92
CA TYR A 69 -10.10 7.05 4.20
C TYR A 69 -9.33 7.19 2.90
N LYS A 70 -8.65 8.32 2.72
CA LYS A 70 -7.90 8.65 1.52
C LYS A 70 -6.54 9.20 1.91
N PHE A 71 -5.51 8.90 1.12
CA PHE A 71 -4.26 9.66 1.17
C PHE A 71 -4.06 10.47 -0.08
N LYS A 72 -3.38 11.59 0.06
CA LYS A 72 -2.94 12.44 -1.03
C LYS A 72 -1.60 11.97 -1.56
N PHE A 73 -1.44 11.94 -2.87
CA PHE A 73 -0.19 11.53 -3.50
C PHE A 73 0.03 12.26 -4.83
N ARG A 74 1.26 12.19 -5.32
CA ARG A 74 1.64 12.57 -6.69
C ARG A 74 2.19 11.35 -7.42
N LYS A 75 1.91 11.24 -8.72
CA LYS A 75 2.47 10.17 -9.55
C LYS A 75 3.72 10.66 -10.29
N TYR A 76 4.71 9.79 -10.37
CA TYR A 76 5.94 9.99 -11.12
C TYR A 76 6.15 8.80 -12.06
N GLY A 77 6.56 9.05 -13.30
CA GLY A 77 6.90 8.02 -14.27
C GLY A 77 8.30 7.48 -14.02
N ASP A 78 8.48 6.17 -14.04
CA ASP A 78 9.79 5.58 -13.74
C ASP A 78 10.72 5.63 -14.98
N LYS A 79 10.18 5.56 -16.20
CA LYS A 79 10.90 5.61 -17.49
C LYS A 79 10.74 6.96 -18.21
N PRO A 80 11.64 7.31 -19.15
CA PRO A 80 11.58 8.60 -19.84
C PRO A 80 10.24 8.95 -20.50
N ASN A 81 9.60 8.01 -21.20
CA ASN A 81 8.29 8.20 -21.80
C ASN A 81 7.17 8.34 -20.76
N GLU A 82 7.28 7.66 -19.62
CA GLU A 82 6.33 7.77 -18.52
C GLU A 82 6.47 9.12 -17.80
N LYS A 83 7.69 9.68 -17.73
CA LYS A 83 7.97 11.00 -17.15
C LYS A 83 7.25 12.13 -17.90
N GLU A 84 7.04 11.99 -19.21
CA GLU A 84 6.24 12.94 -19.99
C GLU A 84 4.77 12.99 -19.54
N THR A 85 4.31 11.96 -18.83
CA THR A 85 2.94 11.90 -18.27
C THR A 85 2.87 12.38 -16.81
N GLU A 86 3.97 12.82 -16.22
CA GLU A 86 3.99 13.46 -14.91
C GLU A 86 3.29 14.80 -14.97
N ASP A 87 2.29 14.97 -14.12
CA ASP A 87 1.46 16.18 -14.10
C ASP A 87 1.65 17.01 -12.83
N ASN A 88 2.40 16.51 -11.84
CA ASN A 88 2.58 17.11 -10.52
C ASN A 88 1.24 17.41 -9.79
N ILE A 89 0.16 16.75 -10.19
CA ILE A 89 -1.18 16.92 -9.62
C ILE A 89 -1.26 16.12 -8.33
N VAL A 90 -1.75 16.76 -7.27
CA VAL A 90 -2.10 16.06 -6.03
C VAL A 90 -3.42 15.33 -6.24
N ARG A 91 -3.38 14.01 -6.09
CA ARG A 91 -4.52 13.10 -6.26
C ARG A 91 -4.88 12.48 -4.92
N GLU A 92 -6.13 12.06 -4.78
CA GLU A 92 -6.59 11.30 -3.63
C GLU A 92 -6.74 9.83 -4.01
N LEU A 93 -6.18 8.93 -3.21
CA LEU A 93 -6.40 7.49 -3.33
C LEU A 93 -7.22 6.97 -2.13
N PRO A 94 -8.47 6.52 -2.35
CA PRO A 94 -9.26 5.84 -1.33
C PRO A 94 -8.65 4.48 -0.94
N MET A 95 -8.71 4.10 0.33
CA MET A 95 -8.20 2.80 0.80
C MET A 95 -9.00 1.64 0.24
N SER A 96 -10.26 1.87 -0.13
CA SER A 96 -11.08 0.87 -0.81
C SER A 96 -10.49 0.42 -2.15
N TYR A 97 -9.77 1.28 -2.88
CA TYR A 97 -9.09 0.90 -4.12
C TYR A 97 -7.87 0.03 -3.87
N VAL A 98 -7.12 0.32 -2.80
CA VAL A 98 -6.01 -0.52 -2.35
C VAL A 98 -6.51 -1.90 -1.93
N TYR A 99 -7.61 -1.95 -1.15
CA TYR A 99 -8.26 -3.17 -0.72
C TYR A 99 -8.68 -4.07 -1.90
N GLU A 100 -9.40 -3.49 -2.87
CA GLU A 100 -9.82 -4.18 -4.11
C GLU A 100 -8.62 -4.69 -4.91
N GLY A 101 -7.52 -3.93 -4.90
CA GLY A 101 -6.27 -4.29 -5.54
C GLY A 101 -6.13 -3.75 -6.97
N SER A 102 -7.15 -3.07 -7.50
CA SER A 102 -7.06 -2.28 -8.72
C SER A 102 -8.13 -1.20 -8.78
N PHE A 103 -7.89 -0.17 -9.59
CA PHE A 103 -8.85 0.92 -9.82
C PHE A 103 -8.64 1.57 -11.18
N LEU A 104 -9.67 2.25 -11.70
CA LEU A 104 -9.58 2.98 -12.97
C LEU A 104 -8.70 4.22 -12.83
N GLY A 105 -8.01 4.61 -13.89
CA GLY A 105 -7.32 5.89 -13.96
C GLY A 105 -8.27 7.08 -13.98
N TRP A 106 -7.71 8.29 -13.90
CA TRP A 106 -8.50 9.52 -13.95
C TRP A 106 -8.81 9.90 -15.41
N GLU A 107 -9.95 10.56 -15.65
CA GLU A 107 -10.45 10.89 -16.99
C GLU A 107 -9.45 11.70 -17.85
N ASN A 108 -8.75 12.64 -17.21
CA ASN A 108 -7.76 13.49 -17.87
C ASN A 108 -6.41 12.80 -18.08
N GLU A 109 -6.20 11.60 -17.51
CA GLU A 109 -4.98 10.85 -17.75
C GLU A 109 -5.04 10.10 -19.07
N ARG A 110 -3.86 9.88 -19.64
CA ARG A 110 -3.67 9.11 -20.86
C ARG A 110 -2.84 7.88 -20.60
N CYS A 111 -3.45 6.70 -20.76
CA CYS A 111 -2.75 5.44 -20.67
C CYS A 111 -1.99 5.25 -21.97
N SER A 112 -0.66 5.40 -21.92
CA SER A 112 0.20 5.08 -23.04
C SER A 112 0.32 3.57 -23.15
N TYR A 113 -0.39 3.01 -24.13
CA TYR A 113 -0.34 1.60 -24.47
C TYR A 113 0.72 1.37 -25.54
N ASP A 114 1.66 0.47 -25.27
CA ASP A 114 2.67 0.04 -26.23
C ASP A 114 2.25 -1.32 -26.83
N TYR A 115 1.68 -1.30 -28.03
CA TYR A 115 1.39 -2.53 -28.75
C TYR A 115 2.62 -2.96 -29.56
N ASN A 116 3.39 -3.90 -28.99
CA ASN A 116 4.52 -4.55 -29.67
C ASN A 116 5.53 -3.55 -30.29
N ASP A 117 5.94 -2.51 -29.56
CA ASP A 117 7.03 -1.56 -29.92
C ASP A 117 6.78 -0.69 -31.17
N TYR A 118 5.56 -0.63 -31.72
CA TYR A 118 5.28 0.09 -32.97
C TYR A 118 4.07 1.03 -32.97
N GLN A 119 3.17 0.98 -31.97
CA GLN A 119 2.02 1.90 -31.89
C GLN A 119 1.75 2.37 -30.46
N TYR A 120 2.10 3.63 -30.19
CA TYR A 120 1.65 4.35 -29.00
C TYR A 120 0.21 4.84 -29.20
N THR A 121 -0.75 4.17 -28.56
CA THR A 121 -2.13 4.66 -28.48
C THR A 121 -2.40 5.17 -27.07
N ASN A 122 -3.06 6.33 -26.97
CA ASN A 122 -3.39 6.96 -25.70
C ASN A 122 -4.87 6.76 -25.37
N TYR A 123 -5.17 5.86 -24.43
CA TYR A 123 -6.54 5.65 -23.94
C TYR A 123 -6.86 6.62 -22.79
N HIS A 124 -8.12 7.01 -22.65
CA HIS A 124 -8.57 7.75 -21.48
C HIS A 124 -8.39 6.90 -20.22
N GLY A 125 -7.92 7.50 -19.12
CA GLY A 125 -7.65 6.74 -17.91
C GLY A 125 -8.87 6.16 -17.23
N ASN A 126 -10.05 6.75 -17.44
CA ASN A 126 -11.32 6.21 -16.94
C ASN A 126 -11.94 5.13 -17.84
N ASN A 127 -11.25 4.69 -18.89
CA ASN A 127 -11.68 3.55 -19.70
C ASN A 127 -11.70 2.29 -18.82
N SER A 128 -12.75 1.45 -18.94
CA SER A 128 -12.94 0.25 -18.10
C SER A 128 -11.76 -0.72 -18.11
N ASP A 129 -10.99 -0.70 -19.19
CA ASP A 129 -9.85 -1.57 -19.44
C ASP A 129 -8.53 -0.95 -18.96
N ALA A 130 -8.53 0.36 -18.63
CA ALA A 130 -7.37 1.13 -18.16
C ALA A 130 -7.32 1.16 -16.62
N LYS A 131 -6.56 0.24 -16.02
CA LYS A 131 -6.52 0.04 -14.57
C LYS A 131 -5.12 0.19 -13.98
N TRP A 132 -5.07 0.83 -12.82
CA TRP A 132 -3.93 0.87 -11.93
C TRP A 132 -3.88 -0.38 -11.06
N TYR A 133 -2.68 -0.92 -10.89
CA TYR A 133 -2.36 -2.08 -10.05
C TYR A 133 -1.08 -1.84 -9.26
N SER A 134 -0.91 -2.47 -8.10
CA SER A 134 0.43 -2.58 -7.51
C SER A 134 1.30 -3.52 -8.35
N ILE A 135 2.60 -3.23 -8.45
CA ILE A 135 3.56 -4.11 -9.15
C ILE A 135 3.64 -5.50 -8.51
N ASP A 136 3.42 -5.57 -7.20
CA ASP A 136 3.53 -6.80 -6.40
C ASP A 136 2.17 -7.34 -5.94
N GLY A 137 1.06 -6.65 -6.20
CA GLY A 137 -0.28 -7.03 -5.73
C GLY A 137 -0.57 -6.78 -4.24
N HIS A 138 0.45 -6.44 -3.44
CA HIS A 138 0.38 -6.20 -1.98
C HIS A 138 0.33 -4.72 -1.61
N TYR A 139 0.61 -3.83 -2.57
CA TYR A 139 0.69 -2.38 -2.35
C TYR A 139 1.74 -2.07 -1.29
N ASN A 140 2.96 -2.57 -1.52
CA ASN A 140 4.07 -2.41 -0.59
C ASN A 140 4.48 -0.94 -0.46
N LEU A 141 4.17 -0.36 0.71
CA LEU A 141 4.67 0.96 1.10
C LEU A 141 6.17 0.86 1.36
N LYS A 142 6.91 1.82 0.84
CA LYS A 142 8.34 1.99 1.09
C LYS A 142 8.62 3.44 1.44
N ILE A 143 9.75 3.71 2.07
CA ILE A 143 10.18 5.05 2.40
C ILE A 143 11.45 5.41 1.62
N GLU A 144 11.52 6.63 1.10
CA GLU A 144 12.78 7.19 0.59
C GLU A 144 13.64 7.73 1.74
N LYS A 145 14.93 7.97 1.48
CA LYS A 145 15.82 8.61 2.48
C LYS A 145 15.33 10.00 2.91
N THR A 146 14.51 10.65 2.10
CA THR A 146 13.86 11.94 2.39
C THR A 146 12.74 11.83 3.42
N GLY A 147 12.30 10.62 3.78
CA GLY A 147 11.16 10.37 4.65
C GLY A 147 9.82 10.29 3.92
N GLU A 148 9.83 10.43 2.60
CA GLU A 148 8.62 10.35 1.77
C GLU A 148 8.22 8.88 1.55
N ILE A 149 6.96 8.56 1.85
CA ILE A 149 6.41 7.22 1.63
C ILE A 149 5.91 7.11 0.19
N TYR A 150 6.13 5.97 -0.44
CA TYR A 150 5.70 5.71 -1.80
C TYR A 150 5.22 4.28 -2.03
N LEU A 151 4.48 4.12 -3.12
CA LEU A 151 4.01 2.85 -3.68
C LEU A 151 4.47 2.73 -5.13
N LYS A 152 4.82 1.52 -5.55
CA LYS A 152 5.11 1.23 -6.95
C LYS A 152 3.87 0.68 -7.64
N MET A 153 3.46 1.39 -8.68
CA MET A 153 2.23 1.13 -9.41
C MET A 153 2.54 0.79 -10.86
N ARG A 154 1.67 -0.01 -11.45
CA ARG A 154 1.60 -0.23 -12.88
C ARG A 154 0.28 0.26 -13.41
N TRP A 155 0.35 0.85 -14.59
CA TRP A 155 -0.84 1.15 -15.36
C TRP A 155 -0.96 0.17 -16.51
N TYR A 156 -2.06 -0.58 -16.49
CA TYR A 156 -2.39 -1.59 -17.48
C TYR A 156 -3.59 -1.15 -18.31
N TYR A 157 -3.54 -1.43 -19.61
CA TYR A 157 -4.69 -1.43 -20.49
C TYR A 157 -4.93 -2.86 -20.97
N GLN A 158 -6.04 -3.47 -20.56
CA GLN A 158 -6.37 -4.86 -20.92
C GLN A 158 -7.67 -4.92 -21.71
N TYR A 159 -7.56 -5.03 -23.04
CA TYR A 159 -8.70 -5.02 -23.95
C TYR A 159 -9.41 -6.39 -24.09
N SER A 160 -8.81 -7.50 -23.62
CA SER A 160 -9.48 -8.81 -23.60
C SER A 160 -8.93 -9.77 -22.54
N ASP A 161 -9.76 -10.72 -22.12
CA ASP A 161 -9.43 -11.75 -21.12
C ASP A 161 -8.34 -12.74 -21.58
N ASN A 162 -8.08 -12.84 -22.90
CA ASN A 162 -7.20 -13.85 -23.49
C ASN A 162 -5.89 -13.30 -24.06
N ASN A 163 -5.65 -11.98 -23.99
CA ASN A 163 -4.42 -11.40 -24.53
C ASN A 163 -3.44 -10.96 -23.44
N ASN A 164 -2.19 -11.34 -23.68
CA ASN A 164 -0.98 -10.88 -23.00
C ASN A 164 -0.69 -9.40 -23.28
N ASP A 165 -1.69 -8.52 -23.17
CA ASP A 165 -1.60 -7.15 -23.67
C ASP A 165 -0.72 -6.25 -22.78
N LYS A 166 0.17 -5.53 -23.47
CA LYS A 166 1.47 -5.03 -23.02
C LYS A 166 1.49 -3.53 -22.72
N GLY A 167 0.43 -2.99 -22.12
CA GLY A 167 0.52 -1.66 -21.50
C GLY A 167 1.18 -1.79 -20.14
N ASN A 168 2.47 -1.48 -20.03
CA ASN A 168 3.21 -1.60 -18.77
C ASN A 168 3.85 -0.27 -18.41
N GLY A 169 3.04 0.74 -18.09
CA GLY A 169 3.57 1.98 -17.54
C GLY A 169 3.97 1.76 -16.08
N TYR A 170 5.19 2.11 -15.70
CA TYR A 170 5.73 1.99 -14.34
C TYR A 170 5.71 3.34 -13.66
N TYR A 171 5.11 3.39 -12.47
CA TYR A 171 4.92 4.64 -11.76
C TYR A 171 5.24 4.52 -10.29
N THR A 172 5.69 5.63 -9.73
CA THR A 172 5.85 5.84 -8.30
C THR A 172 4.77 6.78 -7.81
N PHE A 173 3.90 6.29 -6.93
CA PHE A 173 2.92 7.11 -6.22
C PHE A 173 3.56 7.55 -4.91
N LYS A 174 4.00 8.80 -4.81
CA LYS A 174 4.57 9.34 -3.57
C LYS A 174 3.49 10.06 -2.77
N ILE A 175 3.29 9.62 -1.54
CA ILE A 175 2.35 10.24 -0.60
C ILE A 175 2.83 11.67 -0.33
N ASP A 176 1.90 12.63 -0.31
CA ASP A 176 2.23 14.02 -0.02
C ASP A 176 2.84 14.12 1.39
N LEU A 177 3.93 14.87 1.53
CA LEU A 177 4.64 15.01 2.80
C LEU A 177 3.71 15.53 3.92
N ASN A 178 2.80 16.44 3.58
CA ASN A 178 1.85 16.99 4.56
C ASN A 178 0.79 15.95 4.99
N ASP A 179 0.59 14.91 4.19
CA ASP A 179 -0.39 13.87 4.44
C ASP A 179 0.23 12.58 5.03
N THR A 180 1.56 12.44 4.93
CA THR A 180 2.30 11.26 5.41
C THR A 180 2.03 10.95 6.88
N LEU A 181 2.00 11.96 7.75
CA LEU A 181 1.71 11.76 9.18
C LEU A 181 0.27 11.33 9.43
N ASN A 182 -0.70 11.92 8.72
CA ASN A 182 -2.10 11.54 8.84
C ASN A 182 -2.32 10.11 8.36
N PHE A 183 -1.71 9.76 7.23
CA PHE A 183 -1.75 8.42 6.67
C PHE A 183 -1.15 7.38 7.62
N MET A 184 0.02 7.65 8.20
CA MET A 184 0.65 6.75 9.16
C MET A 184 -0.18 6.60 10.44
N ASN A 185 -0.75 7.67 10.96
CA ASN A 185 -1.64 7.61 12.12
C ASN A 185 -2.88 6.77 11.83
N PHE A 186 -3.51 6.97 10.67
CA PHE A 186 -4.62 6.14 10.22
C PHE A 186 -4.24 4.65 10.19
N LEU A 187 -3.10 4.31 9.57
CA LEU A 187 -2.65 2.92 9.48
C LEU A 187 -2.40 2.31 10.87
N ILE A 188 -1.75 3.05 11.76
CA ILE A 188 -1.48 2.63 13.14
C ILE A 188 -2.78 2.39 13.90
N ASP A 189 -3.75 3.31 13.80
CA ASP A 189 -5.03 3.20 14.48
C ASP A 189 -5.83 2.00 13.98
N LEU A 190 -5.79 1.75 12.67
CA LEU A 190 -6.46 0.62 12.02
C LEU A 190 -5.92 -0.73 12.55
N ILE A 191 -4.60 -0.87 12.63
CA ILE A 191 -3.94 -2.07 13.18
C ILE A 191 -4.24 -2.21 14.67
N TYR A 192 -4.15 -1.11 15.42
CA TYR A 192 -4.40 -1.11 16.87
C TYR A 192 -5.83 -1.55 17.21
N GLU A 193 -6.83 -1.05 16.49
CA GLU A 193 -8.23 -1.44 16.65
C GLU A 193 -8.42 -2.95 16.44
N LYS A 194 -7.79 -3.51 15.39
CA LYS A 194 -7.82 -4.95 15.10
C LYS A 194 -7.17 -5.77 16.20
N ASN A 195 -6.02 -5.34 16.71
CA ASN A 195 -5.29 -6.03 17.77
C ASN A 195 -6.08 -6.05 19.07
N ALA A 196 -6.66 -4.90 19.46
CA ALA A 196 -7.48 -4.77 20.65
C ALA A 196 -8.69 -5.72 20.62
N LYS A 197 -9.46 -5.73 19.52
CA LYS A 197 -10.60 -6.65 19.36
C LYS A 197 -10.16 -8.11 19.38
N SER A 198 -9.04 -8.44 18.73
CA SER A 198 -8.51 -9.81 18.74
C SER A 198 -8.12 -10.27 20.13
N ALA A 199 -7.58 -9.36 20.95
CA ALA A 199 -7.24 -9.63 22.34
C ALA A 199 -8.49 -9.80 23.21
N GLU A 200 -9.53 -8.98 23.03
CA GLU A 200 -10.81 -9.15 23.72
C GLU A 200 -11.41 -10.52 23.45
N VAL A 201 -11.44 -10.96 22.18
CA VAL A 201 -11.92 -12.30 21.80
C VAL A 201 -11.06 -13.40 22.44
N LYS A 202 -9.73 -13.28 22.40
CA LYS A 202 -8.83 -14.26 23.04
C LYS A 202 -9.06 -14.35 24.54
N ASN A 203 -9.22 -13.21 25.21
CA ASN A 203 -9.49 -13.17 26.65
C ASN A 203 -10.86 -13.77 26.99
N TYR A 204 -11.87 -13.57 26.15
CA TYR A 204 -13.19 -14.19 26.32
C TYR A 204 -13.12 -15.73 26.34
N PHE A 205 -12.23 -16.32 25.55
CA PHE A 205 -11.96 -17.76 25.55
C PHE A 205 -10.78 -18.16 26.45
N GLY A 206 -10.22 -17.24 27.26
CA GLY A 206 -9.03 -17.50 28.06
C GLY A 206 -9.24 -18.54 29.17
N ASP A 207 -10.48 -18.70 29.64
CA ASP A 207 -10.82 -19.64 30.71
C ASP A 207 -10.90 -21.11 30.24
N ILE A 208 -10.80 -21.36 28.92
CA ILE A 208 -10.87 -22.70 28.31
C ILE A 208 -9.55 -23.14 27.64
N TYR A 209 -8.48 -22.36 27.79
CA TYR A 209 -7.10 -22.67 27.36
C TYR A 209 -6.15 -22.63 28.56
#